data_AF-I1CI35-F1
#
_entry.id   AF-I1CI35-F1
#
_cell.length_a   1.000
_cell.length_b   1.000
_cell.length_c   1.000
_cell.angle_alpha   90.00
_cell.angle_beta   90.00
_cell.angle_gamma   90.00
#
_symmetry.space_group_name_H-M   'P 1'
#
loop_
_entity.id
_entity.type
_entity.pdbx_description
1 polymer ?
#
loop_
_entity_poly.entity_id
_entity_poly.type
_entity_poly.pdbx_seq_one_letter_code
_entity_poly.pdbx_strand_id
1 'polypeptide(L)'
;MFANPPKALCLHLSRSVYHPSGNIQKNHCRVQFSEYLDLAPFTTNGYLNTSDPGTSLSSPPATPILHRTSRASLVYLRNMANGHRFTHGQKDGLSIALMSNKETDRPIQNALPSYIVPVNRAIQYRLCAVIVHYGSHDSGHFVTYRRKKLPTGHEVRSPLGDSKPRPATKFWRCSDEVIEEVDLEDVLQSEAYMLFYERDV
;
A
#
# COMPACT_ATOMS: atom_id res chain seq x y z
N MET A 1 -5.99 -8.90 12.62
CA MET A 1 -5.26 -9.31 11.41
C MET A 1 -6.26 -9.93 10.44
N PHE A 2 -6.23 -9.58 9.15
CA PHE A 2 -7.19 -10.08 8.15
C PHE A 2 -6.69 -11.39 7.53
N ALA A 3 -7.47 -12.47 7.63
CA ALA A 3 -7.10 -13.75 7.02
C ALA A 3 -7.29 -13.75 5.49
N ASN A 4 -8.40 -13.19 5.04
CA ASN A 4 -8.72 -13.01 3.63
C ASN A 4 -9.31 -11.60 3.45
N PRO A 5 -8.56 -10.67 2.85
CA PRO A 5 -9.00 -9.28 2.74
C PRO A 5 -10.13 -9.13 1.68
N PRO A 6 -11.22 -8.42 2.02
CA PRO A 6 -12.44 -8.39 1.20
C PRO A 6 -12.26 -7.56 -0.08
N LYS A 7 -12.93 -7.89 -1.18
CA LYS A 7 -12.83 -7.11 -2.43
C LYS A 7 -13.22 -5.63 -2.27
N ALA A 8 -14.18 -5.35 -1.40
CA ALA A 8 -14.56 -4.00 -0.99
C ALA A 8 -14.36 -3.86 0.53
N LEU A 9 -13.67 -2.82 0.94
CA LEU A 9 -13.35 -2.50 2.32
C LEU A 9 -14.08 -1.21 2.72
N CYS A 10 -14.88 -1.28 3.77
CA CYS A 10 -15.51 -0.11 4.38
C CYS A 10 -14.85 0.15 5.73
N LEU A 11 -14.39 1.38 5.95
CA LEU A 11 -13.85 1.84 7.22
C LEU A 11 -14.81 2.89 7.79
N HIS A 12 -15.45 2.58 8.91
CA HIS A 12 -16.31 3.50 9.64
C HIS A 12 -15.50 4.17 10.75
N LEU A 13 -15.44 5.49 10.72
CA LEU A 13 -14.78 6.28 11.76
C LEU A 13 -15.83 6.61 12.84
N SER A 14 -15.73 5.94 13.99
CA SER A 14 -16.62 6.21 15.13
C SER A 14 -16.35 7.60 15.69
N ARG A 15 -17.25 8.53 15.39
CA ARG A 15 -17.14 9.94 15.82
C ARG A 15 -18.02 10.27 17.03
N SER A 16 -18.85 9.37 17.54
CA SER A 16 -19.72 9.66 18.69
C SER A 16 -18.93 9.55 19.99
N VAL A 17 -18.96 10.61 20.81
CA VAL A 17 -18.26 10.68 22.10
C VAL A 17 -19.27 10.97 23.20
N TYR A 18 -19.27 10.12 24.22
CA TYR A 18 -20.06 10.32 25.43
C TYR A 18 -19.22 11.02 26.48
N HIS A 19 -19.66 12.19 26.93
CA HIS A 19 -19.05 12.85 28.07
C HIS A 19 -19.63 12.32 29.39
N PRO A 20 -18.82 12.23 30.46
CA PRO A 20 -19.30 11.84 31.80
C PRO A 20 -20.43 12.72 32.34
N SER A 21 -20.57 13.95 31.83
CA SER A 21 -21.67 14.87 32.15
C SER A 21 -23.00 14.50 31.49
N GLY A 22 -23.07 13.44 30.68
CA GLY A 22 -24.27 12.97 29.98
C GLY A 22 -24.49 13.60 28.61
N ASN A 23 -23.66 14.57 28.21
CA ASN A 23 -23.73 15.17 26.88
C ASN A 23 -23.07 14.29 25.83
N ILE A 24 -23.69 14.18 24.65
CA ILE A 24 -23.12 13.50 23.49
C ILE A 24 -22.55 14.54 22.53
N GLN A 25 -21.34 14.30 22.05
CA GLN A 25 -20.66 15.19 21.12
C GLN A 25 -20.08 14.42 19.94
N LYS A 26 -19.89 15.12 18.83
CA LYS A 26 -19.19 14.59 17.66
C LYS A 26 -17.70 14.90 17.77
N ASN A 27 -16.86 13.88 17.61
CA ASN A 27 -15.43 14.01 17.48
C ASN A 27 -15.08 14.52 16.08
N HIS A 28 -14.61 15.76 16.03
CA HIS A 28 -14.16 16.43 14.80
C HIS A 28 -12.69 16.17 14.47
N CYS A 29 -12.01 15.24 15.17
CA CYS A 29 -10.62 14.89 14.88
C CYS A 29 -10.46 14.48 13.41
N ARG A 30 -9.50 15.09 12.74
CA ARG A 30 -9.23 14.83 11.33
C ARG A 30 -8.31 13.61 11.20
N VAL A 31 -8.80 12.60 10.51
CA VAL A 31 -8.06 11.38 10.21
C VAL A 31 -7.49 11.53 8.81
N GLN A 32 -6.17 11.41 8.69
CA GLN A 32 -5.53 11.38 7.37
C GLN A 32 -5.73 10.00 6.74
N PHE A 33 -6.10 9.99 5.47
CA PHE A 33 -6.23 8.79 4.66
C PHE A 33 -5.66 9.07 3.26
N SER A 34 -5.34 8.02 2.52
CA SER A 34 -4.64 8.09 1.24
C SER A 34 -5.51 7.59 0.08
N GLU A 35 -5.15 7.97 -1.15
CA GLU A 35 -5.78 7.40 -2.35
C GLU A 35 -5.58 5.88 -2.42
N TYR A 36 -4.37 5.41 -2.08
CA TYR A 36 -3.99 4.00 -2.08
C TYR A 36 -3.69 3.54 -0.67
N LEU A 37 -4.27 2.41 -0.27
CA LEU A 37 -4.10 1.78 1.02
C LEU A 37 -3.45 0.40 0.82
N ASP A 38 -2.29 0.17 1.44
CA ASP A 38 -1.68 -1.16 1.48
C ASP A 38 -2.16 -1.90 2.73
N LEU A 39 -2.95 -2.96 2.51
CA LEU A 39 -3.48 -3.78 3.58
C LEU A 39 -2.54 -4.95 3.94
N ALA A 40 -1.49 -5.20 3.15
CA ALA A 40 -0.58 -6.34 3.34
C ALA A 40 -0.02 -6.46 4.78
N PRO A 41 0.42 -5.37 5.45
CA PRO A 41 0.93 -5.45 6.83
C PRO A 41 -0.11 -5.91 7.86
N PHE A 42 -1.39 -5.75 7.57
CA PHE A 42 -2.49 -6.08 8.47
C PHE A 42 -3.11 -7.44 8.15
N THR A 43 -2.62 -8.13 7.13
CA THR A 43 -3.13 -9.44 6.69
C THR A 43 -2.27 -10.58 7.19
N THR A 44 -2.88 -11.73 7.47
CA THR A 44 -2.14 -12.94 7.83
C THR A 44 -1.48 -13.46 6.55
N ASN A 45 -0.17 -13.60 6.56
CA ASN A 45 0.63 -14.24 5.50
C ASN A 45 0.50 -15.79 5.53
N GLY A 46 -0.60 -16.33 6.07
CA GLY A 46 -0.78 -17.78 6.28
C GLY A 46 0.12 -18.38 7.37
N TYR A 47 1.00 -17.58 7.99
CA TYR A 47 1.87 -17.98 9.08
C TYR A 47 1.60 -17.09 10.31
N LEU A 48 0.82 -17.61 11.26
CA LEU A 48 0.45 -16.88 12.47
C LEU A 48 1.68 -16.88 13.41
N ASN A 49 2.47 -15.82 13.38
CA ASN A 49 3.65 -15.72 14.23
C ASN A 49 3.19 -15.41 15.67
N THR A 50 3.06 -16.46 16.50
CA THR A 50 2.63 -16.37 17.90
C THR A 50 3.78 -16.10 18.86
N SER A 51 4.96 -15.73 18.34
CA SER A 51 6.19 -15.68 19.16
C SER A 51 6.13 -14.65 20.27
N ASP A 52 5.39 -13.54 20.12
CA ASP A 52 5.20 -12.55 21.19
C ASP A 52 3.83 -11.83 21.09
N PRO A 53 2.80 -12.24 21.85
CA PRO A 53 1.50 -11.57 21.87
C PRO A 53 1.52 -10.15 22.48
N GLY A 54 2.65 -9.70 23.03
CA GLY A 54 2.79 -8.41 23.71
C GLY A 54 3.36 -7.26 22.86
N THR A 55 3.82 -7.52 21.63
CA THR A 55 4.41 -6.47 20.79
C THR A 55 3.35 -5.60 20.13
N SER A 56 3.45 -4.27 20.28
CA SER A 56 2.54 -3.32 19.64
C SER A 56 2.58 -3.42 18.11
N LEU A 57 1.40 -3.62 17.51
CA LEU A 57 1.17 -3.63 16.06
C LEU A 57 1.42 -2.27 15.38
N SER A 58 1.53 -1.19 16.16
CA SER A 58 1.81 0.17 15.68
C SER A 58 3.29 0.44 15.44
N SER A 59 4.15 -0.53 15.71
CA SER A 59 5.59 -0.39 15.44
C SER A 59 5.78 -0.29 13.91
N PRO A 60 6.56 0.67 13.40
CA PRO A 60 6.86 0.70 11.97
C PRO A 60 7.39 -0.67 11.55
N PRO A 61 6.98 -1.21 10.40
CA PRO A 61 7.53 -2.48 9.93
C PRO A 61 9.04 -2.32 9.91
N ALA A 62 9.76 -3.24 10.57
CA ALA A 62 11.21 -3.27 10.49
C ALA A 62 11.56 -3.17 9.01
N THR A 63 12.26 -2.10 8.63
CA THR A 63 12.75 -1.96 7.27
C THR A 63 13.52 -3.24 6.99
N PRO A 64 13.14 -4.05 5.98
CA PRO A 64 13.97 -5.18 5.63
C PRO A 64 15.29 -4.54 5.23
N ILE A 65 16.32 -4.73 6.05
CA ILE A 65 17.68 -4.40 5.70
C ILE A 65 17.97 -5.34 4.52
N LEU A 66 17.67 -4.88 3.31
CA LEU A 66 18.17 -5.45 2.09
C LEU A 66 19.67 -5.18 2.16
N HIS A 67 20.41 -6.10 2.78
CA HIS A 67 21.79 -6.29 2.42
C HIS A 67 21.78 -6.70 0.95
N ARG A 68 21.81 -5.70 0.06
CA ARG A 68 22.05 -5.86 -1.36
C ARG A 68 23.51 -6.27 -1.50
N THR A 69 23.82 -7.53 -1.19
CA THR A 69 25.10 -8.11 -1.55
C THR A 69 25.11 -8.19 -3.07
N SER A 70 25.96 -7.36 -3.70
CA SER A 70 26.19 -7.40 -5.14
C SER A 70 26.45 -8.85 -5.61
N ARG A 71 26.12 -9.19 -6.87
CA ARG A 71 26.45 -10.52 -7.43
C ARG A 71 27.93 -10.87 -7.25
N ALA A 72 28.82 -9.87 -7.30
CA ALA A 72 30.24 -10.02 -7.04
C ALA A 72 30.55 -10.47 -5.61
N SER A 73 29.87 -9.92 -4.59
CA SER A 73 30.06 -10.31 -3.19
C SER A 73 29.48 -11.69 -2.88
N LEU A 74 28.41 -12.10 -3.57
CA LEU A 74 27.88 -13.47 -3.49
C LEU A 74 28.83 -14.52 -4.08
N VAL A 75 29.46 -14.22 -5.22
CA VAL A 75 30.48 -15.10 -5.82
C VAL A 75 31.73 -15.18 -4.94
N TYR A 76 32.15 -14.04 -4.36
CA TYR A 76 33.29 -13.98 -3.44
C TYR A 76 33.06 -14.83 -2.18
N LEU A 77 31.90 -14.69 -1.52
CA LEU A 77 31.54 -15.48 -0.35
C LEU A 77 31.41 -16.98 -0.66
N ARG A 78 30.86 -17.34 -1.83
CA ARG A 78 30.77 -18.73 -2.30
C ARG A 78 32.15 -19.37 -2.48
N ASN A 79 33.12 -18.63 -3.04
CA ASN A 79 34.47 -19.14 -3.25
C ASN A 79 35.26 -19.30 -1.94
N MET A 80 35.01 -18.43 -0.95
CA MET A 80 35.60 -18.57 0.39
C MET A 80 35.04 -19.79 1.15
N ALA A 81 33.73 -20.04 1.05
CA ALA A 81 33.09 -21.18 1.70
C ALA A 81 33.59 -22.54 1.15
N ASN A 82 34.01 -22.60 -0.11
CA ASN A 82 34.59 -23.79 -0.73
C ASN A 82 36.12 -23.92 -0.50
N GLY A 83 36.71 -23.10 0.39
CA GLY A 83 38.10 -23.22 0.80
C GLY A 83 39.14 -22.72 -0.22
N HIS A 84 38.74 -22.02 -1.28
CA HIS A 84 39.67 -21.43 -2.23
C HIS A 84 40.15 -20.07 -1.74
N ARG A 85 41.37 -20.04 -1.18
CA ARG A 85 42.05 -18.83 -0.73
C ARG A 85 42.63 -18.10 -1.96
N PHE A 86 42.16 -16.89 -2.25
CA PHE A 86 42.75 -16.06 -3.31
C PHE A 86 44.21 -15.75 -2.94
N THR A 87 45.17 -16.36 -3.64
CA THR A 87 46.58 -15.93 -3.59
C THR A 87 46.69 -14.64 -4.40
N HIS A 88 47.07 -13.56 -3.73
CA HIS A 88 47.25 -12.24 -4.34
C HIS A 88 48.47 -12.25 -5.28
N GLY A 89 48.28 -12.70 -6.51
CA GLY A 89 49.31 -12.75 -7.54
C GLY A 89 48.68 -12.71 -8.92
N GLN A 90 49.04 -11.67 -9.67
CA GLN A 90 48.65 -11.38 -11.05
C GLN A 90 47.22 -10.88 -11.30
N LYS A 91 47.20 -9.90 -12.20
CA LYS A 91 46.12 -8.99 -12.57
C LYS A 91 44.94 -9.76 -13.21
N ASP A 92 43.80 -9.08 -13.25
CA ASP A 92 42.64 -9.35 -14.12
C ASP A 92 41.46 -10.15 -13.51
N GLY A 93 40.96 -9.69 -12.34
CA GLY A 93 39.69 -10.15 -11.75
C GLY A 93 38.41 -9.53 -12.34
N LEU A 94 38.51 -8.63 -13.32
CA LEU A 94 37.35 -7.99 -13.96
C LEU A 94 36.76 -8.79 -15.14
N SER A 95 37.48 -9.80 -15.63
CA SER A 95 37.10 -10.54 -16.83
C SER A 95 36.15 -11.71 -16.57
N ILE A 96 36.04 -12.20 -15.32
CA ILE A 96 35.14 -13.32 -14.97
C ILE A 96 33.67 -12.89 -14.88
N ALA A 97 33.40 -11.60 -14.63
CA ALA A 97 32.04 -11.07 -14.55
C ALA A 97 31.43 -10.74 -15.93
N LEU A 98 32.24 -10.76 -17.01
CA LEU A 98 31.85 -10.29 -18.35
C LEU A 98 32.07 -11.33 -19.46
N MET A 99 32.05 -12.63 -19.15
CA MET A 99 32.05 -13.64 -20.21
C MET A 99 30.64 -13.96 -20.70
N SER A 100 30.50 -13.66 -22.00
CA SER A 100 29.45 -13.93 -22.96
C SER A 100 28.80 -15.32 -22.85
N ASN A 101 27.47 -15.34 -23.05
CA ASN A 101 26.67 -16.54 -23.25
C ASN A 101 27.25 -17.43 -24.35
N LYS A 102 27.62 -18.67 -23.99
CA LYS A 102 27.50 -19.83 -24.88
C LYS A 102 26.82 -20.96 -24.11
N GLU A 103 25.86 -21.56 -24.80
CA GLU A 103 24.99 -22.65 -24.37
C GLU A 103 25.76 -23.84 -23.78
N THR A 104 25.01 -24.66 -23.04
CA THR A 104 25.39 -25.92 -22.35
C THR A 104 25.92 -25.76 -20.92
N ASP A 105 25.00 -25.63 -19.97
CA ASP A 105 24.92 -26.61 -18.88
C ASP A 105 23.64 -26.45 -18.06
N ARG A 106 23.01 -27.60 -17.78
CA ARG A 106 21.75 -27.70 -17.02
C ARG A 106 22.01 -27.28 -15.56
N PRO A 107 21.18 -26.41 -14.94
CA PRO A 107 21.36 -26.11 -13.53
C PRO A 107 20.90 -27.32 -12.70
N ILE A 108 21.85 -27.93 -11.99
CA ILE A 108 21.60 -28.83 -10.87
C ILE A 108 20.81 -28.02 -9.83
N GLN A 109 19.50 -28.25 -9.77
CA GLN A 109 18.70 -27.93 -8.60
C GLN A 109 19.22 -28.82 -7.46
N ASN A 110 19.81 -28.23 -6.41
CA ASN A 110 19.57 -28.67 -5.04
C ASN A 110 20.20 -27.75 -3.98
N ALA A 111 19.38 -27.53 -2.94
CA ALA A 111 19.73 -27.30 -1.54
C ALA A 111 20.44 -25.99 -1.15
N LEU A 112 19.73 -24.87 -1.31
CA LEU A 112 19.66 -23.94 -0.18
C LEU A 112 18.33 -24.21 0.54
N PRO A 113 18.26 -24.22 1.88
CA PRO A 113 16.97 -24.11 2.54
C PRO A 113 16.37 -22.82 1.98
N SER A 114 15.29 -22.96 1.21
CA SER A 114 14.55 -21.83 0.69
C SER A 114 14.24 -20.97 1.91
N TYR A 115 14.97 -19.87 2.08
CA TYR A 115 14.51 -18.78 2.91
C TYR A 115 13.27 -18.32 2.16
N ILE A 116 12.12 -18.91 2.51
CA ILE A 116 10.82 -18.48 2.03
C ILE A 116 10.69 -17.12 2.67
N VAL A 117 11.28 -16.11 2.02
CA VAL A 117 10.94 -14.73 2.28
C VAL A 117 9.44 -14.72 2.04
N PRO A 118 8.61 -14.50 3.07
CA PRO A 118 7.18 -14.41 2.84
C PRO A 118 7.01 -13.30 1.81
N VAL A 119 6.64 -13.68 0.58
CA VAL A 119 6.30 -12.74 -0.47
C VAL A 119 4.98 -12.13 -0.01
N ASN A 120 5.08 -11.09 0.81
CA ASN A 120 3.92 -10.32 1.20
C ASN A 120 3.48 -9.58 -0.05
N ARG A 121 2.58 -10.20 -0.82
CA ARG A 121 2.03 -9.59 -2.02
C ARG A 121 1.32 -8.33 -1.56
N ALA A 122 1.69 -7.17 -2.11
CA ALA A 122 1.02 -5.92 -1.79
C ALA A 122 -0.48 -6.10 -2.01
N ILE A 123 -1.28 -5.79 -0.99
CA ILE A 123 -2.74 -5.90 -1.08
C ILE A 123 -3.24 -4.47 -1.18
N GLN A 124 -3.19 -3.97 -2.41
CA GLN A 124 -3.50 -2.58 -2.70
C GLN A 124 -5.00 -2.38 -2.82
N TYR A 125 -5.45 -1.33 -2.15
CA TYR A 125 -6.81 -0.85 -2.15
C TYR A 125 -6.82 0.58 -2.64
N ARG A 126 -7.83 0.91 -3.45
CA ARG A 126 -8.00 2.24 -4.00
C ARG A 126 -9.27 2.89 -3.48
N LEU A 127 -9.14 4.17 -3.07
CA LEU A 127 -10.24 4.96 -2.54
C LEU A 127 -11.30 5.18 -3.63
N CYS A 128 -12.51 4.72 -3.33
CA CYS A 128 -13.66 4.77 -4.23
C CYS A 128 -14.67 5.83 -3.81
N ALA A 129 -14.94 5.95 -2.50
CA ALA A 129 -15.85 6.95 -1.98
C ALA A 129 -15.50 7.38 -0.55
N VAL A 130 -15.86 8.61 -0.21
CA VAL A 130 -15.76 9.17 1.14
C VAL A 130 -17.11 9.76 1.49
N ILE A 131 -17.69 9.32 2.60
CA ILE A 131 -18.88 9.95 3.16
C ILE A 131 -18.42 10.93 4.23
N VAL A 132 -18.96 12.14 4.22
CA VAL A 132 -18.71 13.19 5.20
C VAL A 132 -20.03 13.56 5.87
N HIS A 133 -19.98 13.72 7.19
CA HIS A 133 -21.09 14.25 7.97
C HIS A 133 -20.75 15.68 8.40
N TYR A 134 -21.54 16.66 7.97
CA TYR A 134 -21.47 18.03 8.45
C TYR A 134 -22.51 18.24 9.54
N GLY A 135 -22.14 18.90 10.63
CA GLY A 135 -23.05 19.13 11.76
C GLY A 135 -22.63 18.41 13.03
N SER A 136 -23.55 18.38 13.98
CA SER A 136 -23.40 17.90 15.35
C SER A 136 -23.61 16.38 15.45
N HIS A 137 -23.79 15.85 16.66
CA HIS A 137 -24.11 14.43 16.84
C HIS A 137 -25.56 14.11 16.47
N ASP A 138 -26.51 14.96 16.85
CA ASP A 138 -27.96 14.72 16.72
C ASP A 138 -28.57 15.23 15.41
N SER A 139 -27.86 16.10 14.71
CA SER A 139 -28.32 16.69 13.46
C SER A 139 -27.14 16.98 12.54
N GLY A 140 -27.41 16.94 11.23
CA GLY A 140 -26.41 17.26 10.24
C GLY A 140 -26.83 16.92 8.83
N HIS A 141 -25.84 16.95 7.94
CA HIS A 141 -26.00 16.70 6.52
C HIS A 141 -24.92 15.78 6.00
N PHE A 142 -25.30 14.79 5.19
CA PHE A 142 -24.36 13.85 4.60
C PHE A 142 -24.06 14.22 3.16
N VAL A 143 -22.77 14.28 2.84
CA VAL A 143 -22.26 14.49 1.48
C VAL A 143 -21.37 13.31 1.12
N THR A 144 -21.42 12.89 -0.14
CA THR A 144 -20.59 11.79 -0.63
C THR A 144 -19.65 12.29 -1.70
N TYR A 145 -18.35 12.06 -1.51
CA TYR A 145 -17.37 12.11 -2.58
C TYR A 145 -17.29 10.75 -3.25
N ARG A 146 -17.45 10.70 -4.58
CA ARG A 146 -17.44 9.46 -5.36
C ARG A 146 -16.44 9.56 -6.51
N ARG A 147 -15.54 8.59 -6.64
CA ARG A 147 -14.58 8.54 -7.74
C ARG A 147 -15.31 8.46 -9.08
N LYS A 148 -14.88 9.28 -10.04
CA LYS A 148 -15.34 9.21 -11.42
C LYS A 148 -14.83 7.91 -12.05
N LYS A 149 -15.75 7.06 -12.51
CA LYS A 149 -15.44 5.91 -13.36
C LYS A 149 -16.11 6.17 -14.71
N LEU A 150 -15.39 5.98 -15.81
CA LEU A 150 -16.00 5.94 -17.14
C LEU A 150 -16.97 4.74 -17.21
N PRO A 151 -17.95 4.75 -18.13
CA PRO A 151 -18.81 3.59 -18.38
C PRO A 151 -18.03 2.30 -18.69
N THR A 152 -16.79 2.44 -19.19
CA THR A 152 -15.86 1.36 -19.47
C THR A 152 -15.07 0.88 -18.24
N GLY A 153 -15.30 1.46 -17.05
CA GLY A 153 -14.56 1.20 -15.81
C GLY A 153 -13.20 1.92 -15.71
N HIS A 154 -12.74 2.57 -16.79
CA HIS A 154 -11.49 3.32 -16.81
C HIS A 154 -11.62 4.72 -16.15
N GLU A 155 -10.49 5.31 -15.75
CA GLU A 155 -10.49 6.69 -15.25
C GLU A 155 -10.86 7.67 -16.37
N VAL A 156 -11.63 8.72 -16.03
CA VAL A 156 -11.93 9.82 -16.93
C VAL A 156 -10.61 10.52 -17.28
N ARG A 157 -10.08 10.24 -18.47
CA ARG A 157 -9.01 11.05 -19.06
C ARG A 157 -9.63 12.39 -19.46
N SER A 158 -8.94 13.51 -19.17
CA SER A 158 -9.40 14.83 -19.59
C SER A 158 -9.72 14.82 -21.09
N PRO A 159 -10.89 15.32 -21.51
CA PRO A 159 -11.17 15.47 -22.92
C PRO A 159 -10.14 16.42 -23.54
N LEU A 160 -9.72 16.05 -24.74
CA LEU A 160 -8.73 16.73 -25.57
C LEU A 160 -9.03 18.25 -25.68
N GLY A 161 -8.11 19.09 -25.20
CA GLY A 161 -7.94 20.44 -25.75
C GLY A 161 -8.59 21.64 -25.03
N ASP A 162 -8.47 21.76 -23.71
CA ASP A 162 -8.64 23.07 -23.06
C ASP A 162 -7.29 23.71 -22.73
N SER A 163 -7.10 24.95 -23.16
CA SER A 163 -5.88 25.75 -23.11
C SER A 163 -5.45 26.21 -21.70
N LYS A 164 -5.97 25.57 -20.65
CA LYS A 164 -5.53 25.77 -19.26
C LYS A 164 -5.13 24.42 -18.67
N PRO A 165 -3.94 24.29 -18.05
CA PRO A 165 -3.54 23.07 -17.36
C PRO A 165 -4.28 22.96 -16.02
N ARG A 166 -5.59 22.73 -16.04
CA ARG A 166 -6.31 22.32 -14.83
C ARG A 166 -6.13 20.81 -14.69
N PRO A 167 -5.68 20.30 -13.52
CA PRO A 167 -5.66 18.87 -13.30
C PRO A 167 -7.07 18.30 -13.45
N ALA A 168 -7.18 17.11 -14.02
CA ALA A 168 -8.47 16.44 -14.18
C ALA A 168 -9.05 16.13 -12.79
N THR A 169 -10.24 16.64 -12.51
CA THR A 169 -11.00 16.32 -11.29
C THR A 169 -11.37 14.83 -11.30
N LYS A 170 -10.92 14.08 -10.29
CA LYS A 170 -11.12 12.62 -10.21
C LYS A 170 -12.39 12.20 -9.46
N PHE A 171 -13.07 13.13 -8.79
CA PHE A 171 -14.22 12.84 -7.93
C PHE A 171 -15.41 13.74 -8.22
N TRP A 172 -16.60 13.20 -7.97
CA TRP A 172 -17.85 13.93 -7.83
C TRP A 172 -18.09 14.19 -6.35
N ARG A 173 -18.54 15.40 -6.00
CA ARG A 173 -19.12 15.74 -4.71
C ARG A 173 -20.64 15.75 -4.88
N CYS A 174 -21.31 14.81 -4.24
CA CYS A 174 -22.76 14.67 -4.28
C CYS A 174 -23.34 15.17 -2.96
N SER A 175 -24.04 16.30 -2.99
CA SER A 175 -24.82 16.85 -1.89
C SER A 175 -26.29 16.90 -2.32
N ASP A 176 -27.02 15.83 -2.03
CA ASP A 176 -28.39 15.61 -2.50
C ASP A 176 -28.52 15.78 -4.03
N GLU A 177 -29.24 16.81 -4.46
CA GLU A 177 -29.51 17.13 -5.87
C GLU A 177 -28.33 17.84 -6.55
N VAL A 178 -27.37 18.36 -5.76
CA VAL A 178 -26.23 19.12 -6.27
C VAL A 178 -25.03 18.20 -6.45
N ILE A 179 -24.55 18.11 -7.69
CA ILE A 179 -23.36 17.33 -8.07
C ILE A 179 -22.29 18.27 -8.62
N GLU A 180 -21.12 18.27 -7.97
CA GLU A 180 -19.99 19.13 -8.32
C GLU A 180 -18.74 18.30 -8.62
N GLU A 181 -17.86 18.82 -9.47
CA GLU A 181 -16.55 18.22 -9.71
C GLU A 181 -15.53 18.71 -8.68
N VAL A 182 -14.80 17.77 -8.08
CA VAL A 182 -13.76 18.08 -7.08
C VAL A 182 -12.47 17.33 -7.34
N ASP A 183 -11.37 17.94 -6.92
CA ASP A 183 -10.04 17.37 -7.01
C ASP A 183 -9.80 16.36 -5.88
N LEU A 184 -8.82 15.46 -6.08
CA LEU A 184 -8.48 14.44 -5.08
C LEU A 184 -8.03 15.09 -3.76
N GLU A 185 -7.28 16.19 -3.82
CA GLU A 185 -6.77 16.87 -2.63
C GLU A 185 -7.92 17.29 -1.71
N ASP A 186 -8.95 17.94 -2.24
CA ASP A 186 -10.13 18.34 -1.47
C ASP A 186 -10.81 17.14 -0.78
N VAL A 187 -10.84 15.99 -1.47
CA VAL A 187 -11.39 14.75 -0.91
C VAL A 187 -10.53 14.25 0.25
N LEU A 188 -9.21 14.17 0.09
CA LEU A 188 -8.28 13.75 1.15
C LEU A 188 -8.27 14.71 2.34
N GLN A 189 -8.64 15.96 2.11
CA GLN A 189 -8.72 16.96 3.16
C GLN A 189 -10.02 16.93 3.98
N SER A 190 -11.01 16.16 3.57
CA SER A 190 -12.34 16.13 4.19
C SER A 190 -12.39 15.42 5.55
N GLU A 191 -13.36 15.79 6.40
CA GLU A 191 -13.65 15.12 7.68
C GLU A 191 -14.40 13.81 7.43
N ALA A 192 -13.68 12.77 7.01
CA ALA A 192 -14.29 11.49 6.64
C ALA A 192 -15.09 10.88 7.79
N TYR A 193 -16.31 10.43 7.50
CA TYR A 193 -17.16 9.64 8.39
C TYR A 193 -17.08 8.15 8.02
N MET A 194 -17.16 7.83 6.73
CA MET A 194 -16.92 6.50 6.20
C MET A 194 -16.03 6.56 4.97
N LEU A 195 -15.10 5.61 4.86
CA LEU A 195 -14.23 5.45 3.71
C LEU A 195 -14.55 4.13 3.02
N PHE A 196 -14.64 4.16 1.70
CA PHE A 196 -14.82 2.98 0.87
C PHE A 196 -13.62 2.80 -0.03
N TYR A 197 -13.00 1.64 0.09
CA TYR A 197 -11.89 1.20 -0.71
C TYR A 197 -12.26 -0.05 -1.49
N GLU A 198 -11.75 -0.18 -2.71
CA GLU A 198 -11.89 -1.36 -3.54
C GLU A 198 -10.50 -1.95 -3.81
N ARG A 199 -10.37 -3.27 -3.81
CA ARG A 199 -9.11 -3.94 -4.06
C ARG A 199 -8.74 -3.80 -5.54
N ASP A 200 -7.54 -3.27 -5.81
CA ASP A 200 -6.95 -3.34 -7.15
C ASP A 200 -6.51 -4.78 -7.40
N VAL A 201 -6.97 -5.38 -8.51
CA VAL A 201 -6.79 -6.81 -8.86
C VAL A 201 -5.40 -7.06 -9.43
#